data_AF-A0A4U2ZCE3-F1
#
_entry.id   AF-A0A4U2ZCE3-F1
#
_cell.length_a   1.000
_cell.length_b   1.000
_cell.length_c   1.000
_cell.angle_alpha   90.00
_cell.angle_beta   90.00
_cell.angle_gamma   90.00
#
_symmetry.space_group_name_H-M   'P 1'
#
loop_
_entity.id
_entity.type
_entity.pdbx_description
1 polymer ?
#
loop_
_entity_poly.entity_id
_entity_poly.type
_entity_poly.pdbx_seq_one_letter_code
_entity_poly.pdbx_strand_id
1 'polypeptide(L)'
;MSEMHYLELKTLLLEQREMFLSLFPKKVPISFITERTGLTRQAIRMKLLNNYEPEVDFWKEDGKIIIARTTALQLLKFGKGVENE
;
A
#
# COMPACT_ATOMS: atom_id res chain seq x y z
N MET A 1 -9.50 -21.80 -23.99
CA MET A 1 -10.20 -21.36 -22.77
C MET A 1 -11.55 -20.80 -23.20
N SER A 2 -12.66 -21.27 -22.63
CA SER A 2 -13.98 -20.66 -22.87
C SER A 2 -14.00 -19.24 -22.29
N GLU A 3 -14.65 -18.30 -22.97
CA GLU A 3 -14.82 -16.92 -22.49
C GLU A 3 -15.44 -16.87 -21.08
N MET A 4 -16.37 -17.79 -20.80
CA MET A 4 -17.00 -17.94 -19.49
C MET A 4 -15.99 -18.31 -18.40
N HIS A 5 -15.09 -19.26 -18.68
CA HIS A 5 -14.04 -19.65 -17.73
C HIS A 5 -13.04 -18.51 -17.46
N TYR A 6 -12.78 -17.67 -18.46
CA TYR A 6 -11.92 -16.49 -18.28
C TYR A 6 -12.58 -15.46 -17.34
N LEU A 7 -13.87 -15.16 -17.54
CA LEU A 7 -14.61 -14.22 -16.70
C LEU A 7 -14.72 -14.71 -15.26
N GLU A 8 -14.97 -16.00 -15.06
CA GLU A 8 -15.02 -16.61 -13.73
C GLU A 8 -13.67 -16.51 -13.01
N LEU A 9 -12.58 -16.87 -13.68
CA LEU A 9 -11.23 -16.77 -13.11
C LEU A 9 -10.85 -15.32 -12.77
N LYS A 10 -11.19 -14.36 -13.64
CA LYS A 10 -10.97 -12.93 -13.35
C LYS A 10 -11.75 -12.49 -12.11
N THR A 11 -12.99 -12.94 -11.97
CA THR A 11 -13.85 -12.59 -10.82
C THR A 11 -13.26 -13.13 -9.51
N LEU A 12 -12.87 -14.42 -9.49
CA LEU A 12 -12.25 -15.04 -8.32
C LEU A 12 -10.93 -14.33 -7.90
N LEU A 13 -10.12 -13.90 -8.88
CA LEU A 13 -8.89 -13.16 -8.59
C LEU A 13 -9.17 -11.77 -7.99
N LEU A 14 -10.21 -11.08 -8.47
CA LEU A 14 -10.62 -9.79 -7.91
C LEU A 14 -11.14 -9.95 -6.48
N GLU A 15 -11.95 -10.96 -6.21
CA GLU A 15 -12.44 -11.25 -4.86
C GLU A 15 -11.30 -11.57 -3.89
N GLN A 16 -10.33 -12.39 -4.31
CA GLN A 16 -9.13 -12.66 -3.50
C GLN A 16 -8.33 -11.39 -3.22
N ARG A 17 -8.15 -10.52 -4.22
CA ARG A 17 -7.46 -9.23 -4.06
C ARG A 17 -8.17 -8.37 -3.01
N GLU A 18 -9.49 -8.22 -3.09
CA GLU A 18 -10.25 -7.43 -2.14
C GLU A 18 -10.19 -8.03 -0.72
N MET A 19 -10.24 -9.36 -0.60
CA MET A 19 -10.05 -10.05 0.67
C MET A 19 -8.68 -9.72 1.28
N PHE A 20 -7.59 -9.79 0.51
CA PHE A 20 -6.26 -9.43 1.01
C PHE A 20 -6.16 -7.94 1.41
N LEU A 21 -6.74 -7.04 0.61
CA LEU A 21 -6.77 -5.62 0.94
C LEU A 21 -7.57 -5.32 2.22
N SER A 22 -8.61 -6.11 2.51
CA SER A 22 -9.40 -5.98 3.74
C SER A 22 -8.59 -6.30 5.00
N LEU A 23 -7.65 -7.25 4.91
CA LEU A 23 -6.78 -7.67 6.01
C LEU A 23 -5.67 -6.65 6.30
N PHE A 24 -5.32 -5.80 5.32
CA PHE A 24 -4.28 -4.81 5.49
C PHE A 24 -4.81 -3.57 6.22
N PRO A 25 -4.10 -2.97 7.19
CA PRO A 25 -4.59 -1.80 7.93
C PRO A 25 -4.93 -0.61 7.00
N LYS A 26 -5.98 0.17 7.33
CA LYS A 26 -6.28 1.42 6.60
C LYS A 26 -5.27 2.53 6.90
N LYS A 27 -4.76 2.53 8.13
CA LYS A 27 -3.78 3.47 8.68
C LYS A 27 -2.55 2.69 9.09
N VAL A 28 -1.38 3.06 8.56
CA VAL A 28 -0.14 2.33 8.79
C VAL A 28 0.88 3.23 9.47
N PRO A 29 1.36 2.90 10.68
CA PRO A 29 2.40 3.70 11.30
C PRO A 29 3.72 3.54 10.55
N ILE A 30 4.54 4.59 10.49
CA ILE A 30 5.86 4.55 9.84
C ILE A 30 6.74 3.38 10.35
N SER A 31 6.59 2.99 11.62
CA SER A 31 7.31 1.85 12.21
C SER A 31 7.05 0.54 11.47
N PHE A 32 5.80 0.29 11.06
CA PHE A 32 5.41 -0.90 10.31
C PHE A 32 6.16 -1.01 8.98
N ILE A 33 6.36 0.13 8.30
CA ILE A 33 7.15 0.20 7.06
C ILE A 33 8.63 -0.07 7.36
N THR A 34 9.19 0.57 8.38
CA THR A 34 10.62 0.39 8.71
C THR A 34 10.95 -1.05 9.12
N GLU A 35 10.07 -1.71 9.87
CA GLU A 35 10.23 -3.12 10.29
C GLU A 35 10.28 -4.08 9.10
N ARG A 36 9.56 -3.78 8.01
CA ARG A 36 9.44 -4.66 6.84
C ARG A 36 10.40 -4.33 5.70
N THR A 37 10.85 -3.08 5.62
CA THR A 37 11.74 -2.62 4.54
C THR A 37 13.20 -2.58 4.96
N GLY A 38 13.51 -2.62 6.25
CA GLY A 38 14.86 -2.41 6.78
C GLY A 38 15.37 -0.97 6.63
N LEU A 39 14.53 -0.07 6.11
CA LEU A 39 14.87 1.34 5.94
C LEU A 39 14.71 2.10 7.26
N THR A 40 15.55 3.12 7.45
CA THR A 40 15.44 3.99 8.62
C THR A 40 14.18 4.85 8.53
N ARG A 41 13.66 5.29 9.69
CA ARG A 41 12.51 6.22 9.75
C ARG A 41 12.77 7.50 8.96
N GLN A 42 14.00 8.01 8.97
CA GLN A 42 14.35 9.22 8.22
C GLN A 42 14.34 9.00 6.71
N ALA A 43 14.83 7.85 6.23
CA ALA A 43 14.76 7.50 4.81
C ALA A 43 13.32 7.41 4.31
N ILE A 44 12.43 6.76 5.08
CA ILE A 44 11.00 6.71 4.76
C ILE A 44 10.37 8.10 4.79
N ARG A 45 10.69 8.92 5.81
CA ARG A 45 10.19 10.29 5.92
C ARG A 45 10.61 11.16 4.74
N MET A 46 11.88 11.11 4.32
CA MET A 46 12.35 11.82 3.13
C MET A 46 11.63 11.36 1.87
N LYS A 47 11.40 10.04 1.75
CA LYS A 47 10.65 9.49 0.61
C LYS A 47 9.20 9.96 0.57
N LEU A 48 8.54 10.06 1.73
CA LEU A 48 7.19 10.62 1.87
C LEU A 48 7.17 12.08 1.44
N LEU A 49 8.04 12.92 2.02
CA LEU A 49 8.10 14.36 1.74
C LEU A 49 8.39 14.69 0.28
N ASN A 50 9.18 13.85 -0.40
CA ASN A 50 9.62 14.12 -1.77
C ASN A 50 8.65 13.61 -2.86
N ASN A 51 7.80 12.62 -2.56
CA ASN A 51 7.04 11.91 -3.60
C ASN A 51 5.54 11.74 -3.30
N TYR A 52 5.06 12.19 -2.14
CA TYR A 52 3.70 11.94 -1.69
C TYR A 52 3.09 13.20 -1.08
N GLU A 53 1.77 13.26 -1.04
CA GLU A 53 1.01 14.43 -0.59
C GLU A 53 0.75 14.37 0.94
N PRO A 54 1.18 15.38 1.72
CA PRO A 54 0.83 15.49 3.13
C PRO A 54 -0.69 15.57 3.35
N GLU A 55 -1.19 15.05 4.46
CA GLU A 55 -2.62 14.98 4.82
C GLU A 55 -3.49 14.08 3.91
N VAL A 56 -2.94 13.56 2.82
CA VAL A 56 -3.59 12.59 1.92
C VAL A 56 -2.89 11.23 2.03
N ASP A 57 -1.61 11.17 1.67
CA ASP A 57 -0.81 9.95 1.66
C ASP A 57 -0.16 9.66 3.01
N PHE A 58 0.12 10.71 3.79
CA PHE A 58 0.66 10.60 5.13
C PHE A 58 0.30 11.81 5.97
N TRP A 59 0.07 11.60 7.26
CA TRP A 59 -0.26 12.65 8.22
C TRP A 59 0.32 12.35 9.59
N LYS A 60 0.16 13.28 10.52
CA LYS A 60 0.53 13.09 11.92
C LYS A 60 -0.70 12.78 12.76
N GLU A 61 -0.69 11.65 13.46
CA GLU A 61 -1.76 11.23 14.39
C GLU A 61 -1.09 10.81 15.70
N ASP A 62 -1.51 11.37 16.83
CA ASP A 62 -0.96 11.09 18.17
C ASP A 62 0.58 11.15 18.24
N GLY A 63 1.16 12.16 17.59
CA GLY A 63 2.63 12.34 17.58
C GLY A 63 3.38 11.40 16.63
N LYS A 64 2.70 10.46 15.97
CA LYS A 64 3.29 9.48 15.04
C LYS A 64 2.97 9.83 13.60
N ILE A 65 3.87 9.48 12.68
CA ILE A 65 3.61 9.56 11.25
C ILE A 65 2.79 8.33 10.87
N ILE A 66 1.60 8.58 10.34
CA ILE A 66 0.70 7.59 9.76
C ILE A 66 0.74 7.74 8.24
N ILE A 67 0.66 6.60 7.56
CA ILE A 67 0.72 6.47 6.11
C ILE A 67 -0.60 5.82 5.67
N ALA A 68 -1.20 6.34 4.60
CA ALA A 68 -2.38 5.75 3.99
C ALA A 68 -2.08 4.34 3.47
N ARG A 69 -3.09 3.47 3.48
CA ARG A 69 -2.96 2.08 2.99
C ARG A 69 -2.32 1.99 1.60
N THR A 70 -2.79 2.79 0.65
CA THR A 70 -2.33 2.80 -0.75
C THR A 70 -0.84 3.12 -0.84
N THR A 71 -0.42 4.20 -0.19
CA THR A 71 0.96 4.64 -0.07
C THR A 71 1.83 3.58 0.63
N ALA A 72 1.33 2.98 1.71
CA ALA A 72 2.03 1.92 2.44
C ALA A 72 2.26 0.67 1.55
N LEU A 73 1.27 0.26 0.76
CA LEU A 73 1.40 -0.86 -0.19
C LEU A 73 2.43 -0.55 -1.29
N GLN A 74 2.44 0.68 -1.81
CA GLN A 74 3.46 1.13 -2.76
C GLN A 74 4.87 1.12 -2.15
N LEU A 75 5.02 1.61 -0.91
CA LEU A 75 6.30 1.62 -0.19
C LEU A 75 6.83 0.21 0.08
N LEU A 76 5.94 -0.74 0.38
CA LEU A 76 6.26 -2.15 0.59
C LEU A 76 6.47 -2.93 -0.73
N LYS A 77 6.38 -2.24 -1.89
CA LYS A 77 6.45 -2.84 -3.23
C LYS A 77 5.35 -3.85 -3.54
N PHE A 78 4.29 -3.92 -2.74
CA PHE A 78 3.06 -4.67 -3.07
C PHE A 78 2.19 -3.94 -4.10
N GLY A 79 2.52 -2.67 -4.44
CA GLY A 79 1.80 -1.84 -5.42
C GLY A 79 2.49 -1.66 -6.78
N LYS A 80 3.68 -2.23 -7.03
CA LYS A 80 4.41 -2.07 -8.32
C LYS A 80 3.90 -3.00 -9.45
N GLY A 81 2.60 -3.24 -9.49
CA GLY A 81 1.93 -4.02 -10.55
C GLY A 81 0.74 -3.32 -11.19
N VAL A 82 0.48 -2.04 -10.88
CA VAL A 82 -0.71 -1.32 -11.40
C VAL A 82 -0.36 0.01 -12.08
N GLU A 83 0.89 0.48 -12.03
CA GLU A 83 1.28 1.71 -12.71
C GLU A 83 2.65 1.52 -13.37
N ASN A 84 2.62 1.09 -14.63
CA ASN A 84 3.26 1.72 -15.78
C ASN A 84 2.90 0.88 -17.01
N GLU A 85 2.46 1.59 -18.05
CA GLU A 85 2.05 1.19 -19.40
C GLU A 85 2.65 -0.11 -19.96
#